data_AF-A0A0F9HQR7-F1
#
_entry.id   AF-A0A0F9HQR7-F1
#
_cell.length_a   1.000
_cell.length_b   1.000
_cell.length_c   1.000
_cell.angle_alpha   90.00
_cell.angle_beta   90.00
_cell.angle_gamma   90.00
#
_symmetry.space_group_name_H-M   'P 1'
#
loop_
_entity.id
_entity.type
_entity.pdbx_description
1 polymer ?
#
loop_
_entity_poly.entity_id
_entity_poly.type
_entity_poly.pdbx_seq_one_letter_code
_entity_poly.pdbx_strand_id
1 'polypeptide(L)'
;MGIIETIKSFLAMKPENTEKEKIMSEEKKMTAEEADQYMEDHMLFTPRMFKVINQLHPIAGKTFADFYESIWGDGALSRKIKELIFMAGGVAYMSPRCIIHVLPAVKAGATVGEVFEAAAVGMMLAGFVPNGPGIPYAFEYAAKCVDLAQKIQAGEDWEYMPPTKFNKGVF
;
A
#
# COMPACT_ATOMS: atom_id res chain seq x y z
N MET A 1 -21.16 28.07 43.75
CA MET A 1 -21.51 26.81 43.08
C MET A 1 -20.37 25.85 43.32
N GLY A 2 -20.62 24.82 44.12
CA GLY A 2 -19.59 24.02 44.77
C GLY A 2 -19.14 22.84 43.93
N ILE A 3 -17.94 22.33 44.21
CA ILE A 3 -17.27 21.18 43.57
C ILE A 3 -18.21 19.96 43.39
N ILE A 4 -19.21 19.80 44.27
CA ILE A 4 -20.21 18.73 44.23
C ILE A 4 -21.16 18.87 43.02
N GLU A 5 -21.52 20.09 42.60
CA GLU A 5 -22.35 20.33 41.41
C GLU A 5 -21.57 20.03 40.12
N THR A 6 -20.29 20.39 40.09
CA THR A 6 -19.39 20.09 38.96
C THR A 6 -19.22 18.58 38.78
N ILE A 7 -19.02 17.83 39.86
CA ILE A 7 -18.91 16.36 39.82
C ILE A 7 -20.22 15.71 39.37
N LYS A 8 -21.38 16.22 39.82
CA LYS A 8 -22.69 15.75 39.34
C LYS A 8 -22.89 16.02 37.85
N SER A 9 -22.44 17.16 37.32
CA SER A 9 -22.52 17.44 35.88
C SER A 9 -21.63 16.50 35.06
N PHE A 10 -20.45 16.15 35.58
CA PHE A 10 -19.49 15.27 34.92
C PHE A 10 -19.99 13.81 34.89
N LEU A 11 -20.65 13.36 35.97
CA LEU A 11 -21.26 12.04 36.06
C LEU A 11 -22.61 11.93 35.31
N ALA A 12 -23.26 13.08 35.02
CA ALA A 12 -24.52 13.14 34.27
C ALA A 12 -24.33 13.21 32.75
N MET A 13 -23.09 13.30 32.25
CA MET A 13 -22.80 13.11 30.83
C MET A 13 -23.08 11.65 30.46
N LYS A 14 -24.21 11.42 29.77
CA LYS A 14 -24.50 10.12 29.16
C LYS A 14 -23.32 9.72 28.26
N PRO A 15 -22.97 8.43 28.19
CA PRO A 15 -21.92 7.96 27.32
C PRO A 15 -22.31 8.28 25.87
N GLU A 16 -21.55 9.19 25.24
CA GLU A 16 -21.55 9.47 23.79
C GLU A 16 -21.30 8.20 22.93
N ASN A 17 -20.97 7.08 23.56
CA ASN A 17 -20.67 5.81 22.90
C ASN A 17 -21.86 5.16 22.20
N THR A 18 -23.10 5.40 22.62
CA THR A 18 -24.23 4.62 22.09
C THR A 18 -24.63 4.95 20.65
N GLU A 19 -24.43 6.20 20.22
CA GLU A 19 -24.65 6.62 18.82
C GLU A 19 -23.48 6.25 17.92
N LYS A 20 -22.23 6.42 18.38
CA LYS A 20 -21.03 5.99 17.63
C LYS A 20 -21.00 4.47 17.43
N GLU A 21 -21.34 3.69 18.45
CA GLU A 21 -21.45 2.22 18.33
C GLU A 21 -22.59 1.82 17.38
N LYS A 22 -23.71 2.55 17.36
CA LYS A 22 -24.80 2.32 16.42
C LYS A 22 -24.43 2.64 14.97
N ILE A 23 -23.78 3.78 14.73
CA ILE A 23 -23.31 4.18 13.39
C ILE A 23 -22.31 3.15 12.84
N MET A 24 -21.44 2.61 13.70
CA MET A 24 -20.53 1.51 13.34
C MET A 24 -21.22 0.14 13.14
N SER A 25 -22.50 0.02 13.47
CA SER A 25 -23.25 -1.25 13.44
C SER A 25 -24.28 -1.35 12.30
N GLU A 26 -24.66 -0.23 11.69
CA GLU A 26 -25.75 -0.18 10.70
C GLU A 26 -25.28 -0.22 9.23
N GLU A 27 -24.01 0.08 8.95
CA GLU A 27 -23.41 -0.26 7.65
C GLU A 27 -23.26 -1.78 7.55
N LYS A 28 -23.72 -2.38 6.45
CA LYS A 28 -23.49 -3.79 6.12
C LYS A 28 -22.00 -4.07 6.31
N LYS A 29 -21.63 -4.75 7.41
CA LYS A 29 -20.22 -4.98 7.78
C LYS A 29 -19.58 -5.84 6.71
N MET A 30 -18.85 -5.19 5.80
CA MET A 30 -17.99 -5.82 4.82
C MET A 30 -17.07 -6.80 5.55
N THR A 31 -16.94 -8.05 5.08
CA THR A 31 -15.99 -9.01 5.66
C THR A 31 -14.56 -8.66 5.27
N ALA A 32 -13.58 -9.27 5.93
CA ALA A 32 -12.17 -9.07 5.56
C ALA A 32 -11.89 -9.53 4.12
N GLU A 33 -12.49 -10.64 3.70
CA GLU A 33 -12.37 -11.19 2.35
C GLU A 33 -13.04 -10.29 1.31
N GLU A 34 -14.23 -9.73 1.63
CA GLU A 34 -14.89 -8.75 0.76
C GLU A 34 -14.05 -7.47 0.62
N ALA A 35 -13.38 -7.03 1.68
CA ALA A 35 -12.45 -5.90 1.62
C ALA A 35 -11.20 -6.23 0.80
N ASP A 36 -10.59 -7.39 1.02
CA ASP A 36 -9.42 -7.85 0.25
C ASP A 36 -9.76 -7.96 -1.24
N GLN A 37 -10.94 -8.47 -1.58
CA GLN A 37 -11.39 -8.54 -2.98
C GLN A 37 -11.65 -7.14 -3.55
N TYR A 38 -12.30 -6.25 -2.79
CA TYR A 38 -12.54 -4.88 -3.23
C TYR A 38 -11.23 -4.15 -3.53
N MET A 39 -10.20 -4.36 -2.69
CA MET A 39 -8.86 -3.84 -2.93
C MET A 39 -8.21 -4.47 -4.15
N GLU A 40 -8.31 -5.78 -4.39
CA GLU A 40 -7.83 -6.39 -5.64
C GLU A 40 -8.51 -5.77 -6.87
N ASP A 41 -9.82 -5.54 -6.82
CA ASP A 41 -10.59 -5.03 -7.95
C ASP A 41 -10.25 -3.56 -8.29
N HIS A 42 -10.01 -2.72 -7.28
CA HIS A 42 -9.76 -1.28 -7.46
C HIS A 42 -8.27 -0.93 -7.43
N MET A 43 -7.43 -1.74 -6.80
CA MET A 43 -6.00 -1.48 -6.69
C MET A 43 -5.16 -2.39 -7.58
N LEU A 44 -5.74 -3.46 -8.14
CA LEU A 44 -5.04 -4.56 -8.81
C LEU A 44 -4.15 -5.38 -7.86
N PHE A 45 -4.17 -5.11 -6.55
CA PHE A 45 -3.48 -5.92 -5.55
C PHE A 45 -3.94 -5.54 -4.14
N THR A 46 -3.82 -6.48 -3.22
CA THR A 46 -4.00 -6.22 -1.79
C THR A 46 -2.66 -6.28 -1.06
N PRO A 47 -2.10 -5.13 -0.64
CA PRO A 47 -0.85 -5.08 0.11
C PRO A 47 -0.93 -5.93 1.39
N ARG A 48 0.17 -6.60 1.75
CA ARG A 48 0.23 -7.43 2.97
C ARG A 48 -0.20 -6.69 4.24
N MET A 49 0.07 -5.38 4.35
CA MET A 49 -0.40 -4.59 5.49
C MET A 49 -1.93 -4.54 5.57
N PHE A 50 -2.62 -4.47 4.42
CA PHE A 50 -4.07 -4.45 4.37
C PHE A 50 -4.69 -5.82 4.58
N LYS A 51 -4.04 -6.91 4.17
CA LYS A 51 -4.47 -8.27 4.58
C LYS A 51 -4.57 -8.44 6.09
N VAL A 52 -3.78 -7.68 6.88
CA VAL A 52 -3.88 -7.65 8.35
C VAL A 52 -4.93 -6.64 8.82
N ILE A 53 -4.91 -5.41 8.27
CA ILE A 53 -5.87 -4.36 8.65
C ILE A 53 -7.30 -4.81 8.39
N ASN A 54 -7.57 -5.48 7.27
CA ASN A 54 -8.90 -5.90 6.86
C ASN A 54 -9.48 -6.97 7.80
N GLN A 55 -8.65 -7.75 8.50
CA GLN A 55 -9.12 -8.68 9.54
C GLN A 55 -9.70 -7.96 10.76
N LEU A 56 -9.27 -6.72 11.01
CA LEU A 56 -9.68 -5.92 12.17
C LEU A 56 -10.65 -4.79 11.81
N HIS A 57 -10.49 -4.20 10.63
CA HIS A 57 -11.20 -3.00 10.18
C HIS A 57 -11.38 -2.98 8.64
N PRO A 58 -12.21 -3.87 8.06
CA PRO A 58 -12.43 -4.01 6.60
C PRO A 58 -12.73 -2.69 5.87
N ILE A 59 -13.50 -1.80 6.49
CA ILE A 59 -13.87 -0.50 5.91
C ILE A 59 -12.66 0.41 5.67
N ALA A 60 -11.55 0.23 6.41
CA ALA A 60 -10.31 0.97 6.16
C ALA A 60 -9.66 0.54 4.83
N GLY A 61 -9.67 -0.75 4.51
CA GLY A 61 -9.19 -1.26 3.23
C GLY A 61 -10.00 -0.71 2.06
N LYS A 62 -11.33 -0.76 2.16
CA LYS A 62 -12.23 -0.16 1.16
C LYS A 62 -11.94 1.34 0.97
N THR A 63 -11.87 2.10 2.06
CA THR A 63 -11.63 3.55 2.01
C THR A 63 -10.28 3.87 1.38
N PHE A 64 -9.25 3.07 1.68
CA PHE A 64 -7.94 3.23 1.05
C PHE A 64 -7.98 2.90 -0.44
N ALA A 65 -8.69 1.84 -0.85
CA ALA A 65 -8.87 1.50 -2.26
C ALA A 65 -9.57 2.60 -3.04
N ASP A 66 -10.60 3.23 -2.47
CA ASP A 66 -11.30 4.36 -3.09
C ASP A 66 -10.35 5.56 -3.30
N PHE A 67 -9.54 5.89 -2.28
CA PHE A 67 -8.51 6.93 -2.38
C PHE A 67 -7.44 6.57 -3.42
N TYR A 68 -6.96 5.32 -3.40
CA TYR A 68 -5.96 4.84 -4.34
C TYR A 68 -6.46 4.96 -5.78
N GLU A 69 -7.66 4.47 -6.07
CA GLU A 69 -8.25 4.53 -7.41
C GLU A 69 -8.43 5.98 -7.90
N SER A 70 -8.75 6.92 -7.01
CA SER A 70 -8.86 8.35 -7.38
C SER A 70 -7.55 8.97 -7.91
N ILE A 71 -6.40 8.38 -7.55
CA ILE A 71 -5.07 8.82 -8.00
C ILE A 71 -4.55 7.93 -9.14
N TRP A 72 -4.67 6.61 -8.99
CA TRP A 72 -4.09 5.61 -9.90
C TRP A 72 -4.96 5.24 -11.09
N GLY A 73 -6.28 5.43 -11.01
CA GLY A 73 -7.20 5.16 -12.12
C GLY A 73 -6.81 5.93 -13.39
N ASP A 74 -7.30 5.46 -14.54
CA ASP A 74 -6.95 6.06 -15.83
C ASP A 74 -7.36 7.55 -15.93
N GLY A 75 -6.49 8.34 -16.55
CA GLY A 75 -6.73 9.76 -16.83
C GLY A 75 -5.82 10.24 -17.95
N ALA A 76 -5.26 11.44 -17.82
CA ALA A 76 -4.25 11.94 -18.77
C ALA A 76 -3.02 11.02 -18.88
N LEU A 77 -2.68 10.34 -17.79
CA LEU A 77 -1.78 9.19 -17.78
C LEU A 77 -2.62 7.94 -17.47
N SER A 78 -2.37 6.86 -18.21
CA SER A 78 -2.94 5.55 -17.86
C SER A 78 -2.42 5.07 -16.51
N ARG A 79 -3.20 4.22 -15.82
CA ARG A 79 -2.80 3.52 -14.60
C ARG A 79 -1.44 2.86 -14.75
N LYS A 80 -1.23 2.09 -15.82
CA LYS A 80 0.05 1.44 -16.16
C LYS A 80 1.24 2.40 -15.99
N ILE A 81 1.15 3.57 -16.60
CA ILE A 81 2.21 4.58 -16.56
C ILE A 81 2.39 5.15 -15.15
N LYS A 82 1.31 5.42 -14.41
CA LYS A 82 1.37 5.90 -13.02
C LYS A 82 2.04 4.88 -12.09
N GLU A 83 1.70 3.60 -12.24
CA GLU A 83 2.33 2.52 -11.48
C GLU A 83 3.82 2.40 -11.77
N LEU A 84 4.22 2.46 -13.05
CA LEU A 84 5.63 2.45 -13.45
C LEU A 84 6.42 3.64 -12.88
N ILE A 85 5.82 4.84 -12.87
CA ILE A 85 6.43 6.03 -12.27
C ILE A 85 6.66 5.83 -10.76
N PHE A 86 5.63 5.36 -10.04
CA PHE A 86 5.75 5.15 -8.59
C PHE A 86 6.76 4.04 -8.26
N MET A 87 6.75 2.96 -9.05
CA MET A 87 7.72 1.86 -8.96
C MET A 87 9.16 2.36 -9.16
N ALA A 88 9.41 3.19 -10.18
CA ALA A 88 10.72 3.81 -10.41
C ALA A 88 11.17 4.69 -9.22
N GLY A 89 10.25 5.44 -8.60
CA GLY A 89 10.51 6.14 -7.34
C GLY A 89 10.87 5.21 -6.19
N GLY A 90 10.20 4.05 -6.11
CA GLY A 90 10.52 2.98 -5.17
C GLY A 90 11.94 2.43 -5.36
N VAL A 91 12.40 2.26 -6.60
CA VAL A 91 13.78 1.90 -6.93
C VAL A 91 14.74 3.01 -6.49
N ALA A 92 14.45 4.27 -6.86
CA ALA A 92 15.30 5.41 -6.54
C ALA A 92 15.49 5.60 -5.03
N TYR A 93 14.47 5.28 -4.24
CA TYR A 93 14.48 5.37 -2.78
C TYR A 93 14.90 4.06 -2.08
N MET A 94 15.23 3.00 -2.84
CA MET A 94 15.51 1.66 -2.30
C MET A 94 14.43 1.18 -1.32
N SER A 95 13.16 1.41 -1.65
CA SER A 95 12.04 1.02 -0.79
C SER A 95 11.49 -0.34 -1.22
N PRO A 96 11.70 -1.41 -0.44
CA PRO A 96 11.16 -2.73 -0.79
C PRO A 96 9.63 -2.68 -0.84
N ARG A 97 9.01 -1.82 -0.03
CA ARG A 97 7.55 -1.66 0.05
C ARG A 97 6.96 -0.86 -1.10
N CYS A 98 7.77 -0.10 -1.85
CA CYS A 98 7.30 0.69 -2.98
C CYS A 98 7.54 -0.02 -4.33
N ILE A 99 8.58 -0.84 -4.46
CA ILE A 99 8.81 -1.61 -5.70
C ILE A 99 7.71 -2.65 -5.99
N ILE A 100 6.84 -2.94 -5.02
CA ILE A 100 5.67 -3.82 -5.19
C ILE A 100 4.69 -3.34 -6.25
N HIS A 101 4.76 -2.06 -6.62
CA HIS A 101 3.95 -1.48 -7.70
C HIS A 101 4.28 -2.09 -9.08
N VAL A 102 5.33 -2.92 -9.20
CA VAL A 102 5.47 -3.83 -10.35
C VAL A 102 4.22 -4.70 -10.54
N LEU A 103 3.58 -5.18 -9.46
CA LEU A 103 2.39 -6.04 -9.57
C LEU A 103 1.20 -5.34 -10.25
N PRO A 104 0.67 -4.23 -9.71
CA PRO A 104 -0.42 -3.52 -10.37
C PRO A 104 0.01 -2.95 -11.73
N ALA A 105 1.29 -2.60 -11.95
CA ALA A 105 1.77 -2.21 -13.28
C ALA A 105 1.61 -3.34 -14.31
N VAL A 106 2.09 -4.54 -13.99
CA VAL A 106 1.99 -5.71 -14.89
C VAL A 106 0.54 -6.14 -15.08
N LYS A 107 -0.28 -6.14 -14.02
CA LYS A 107 -1.74 -6.39 -14.13
C LYS A 107 -2.46 -5.32 -14.96
N ALA A 108 -1.97 -4.08 -14.97
CA ALA A 108 -2.43 -3.02 -15.85
C ALA A 108 -1.84 -3.08 -17.28
N GLY A 109 -1.11 -4.16 -17.62
CA GLY A 109 -0.59 -4.41 -18.96
C GLY A 109 0.85 -3.93 -19.20
N ALA A 110 1.61 -3.61 -18.16
CA ALA A 110 3.05 -3.36 -18.32
C ALA A 110 3.79 -4.63 -18.73
N THR A 111 4.63 -4.51 -19.75
CA THR A 111 5.56 -5.56 -20.17
C THR A 111 6.80 -5.58 -19.28
N VAL A 112 7.52 -6.71 -19.25
CA VAL A 112 8.85 -6.79 -18.60
C VAL A 112 9.81 -5.74 -19.16
N GLY A 113 9.72 -5.41 -20.45
CA GLY A 113 10.52 -4.36 -21.08
C GLY A 113 10.23 -2.96 -20.52
N GLU A 114 8.94 -2.60 -20.39
CA GLU A 114 8.54 -1.33 -19.78
C GLU A 114 8.95 -1.24 -18.30
N VAL A 115 8.85 -2.35 -17.55
CA VAL A 115 9.34 -2.42 -16.17
C VAL A 115 10.85 -2.21 -16.12
N PHE A 116 11.60 -2.87 -17.01
CA PHE A 116 13.05 -2.70 -17.11
C PHE A 116 13.44 -1.24 -17.38
N GLU A 117 12.84 -0.59 -18.37
CA GLU A 117 13.15 0.81 -18.70
C GLU A 117 12.82 1.75 -17.54
N ALA A 118 11.65 1.61 -16.92
CA ALA A 118 11.26 2.42 -15.77
C ALA A 118 12.18 2.19 -14.55
N ALA A 119 12.53 0.93 -14.27
CA ALA A 119 13.45 0.58 -13.18
C ALA A 119 14.86 1.12 -13.43
N ALA A 120 15.35 1.10 -14.67
CA ALA A 120 16.63 1.69 -15.05
C ALA A 120 16.64 3.21 -14.83
N VAL A 121 15.54 3.91 -15.18
CA VAL A 121 15.39 5.35 -14.86
C VAL A 121 15.39 5.56 -13.35
N GLY A 122 14.64 4.76 -12.58
CA GLY A 122 14.64 4.81 -11.11
C GLY A 122 16.03 4.62 -10.50
N MET A 123 16.80 3.66 -11.02
CA MET A 123 18.19 3.42 -10.61
C MET A 123 19.07 4.66 -10.88
N MET A 124 18.93 5.31 -12.04
CA MET A 124 19.69 6.53 -12.33
C MET A 124 19.27 7.71 -11.45
N LEU A 125 17.98 7.81 -11.11
CA LEU A 125 17.44 8.84 -10.20
C LEU A 125 17.99 8.73 -8.77
N ALA A 126 18.44 7.54 -8.35
CA ALA A 126 19.12 7.36 -7.06
C ALA A 126 20.40 8.20 -6.94
N GLY A 127 21.02 8.56 -8.07
CA GLY A 127 22.17 9.46 -8.14
C GLY A 127 23.39 8.99 -7.34
N PHE A 128 24.27 9.93 -7.01
CA PHE A 128 25.43 9.73 -6.13
C PHE A 128 25.39 10.71 -4.95
N VAL A 129 24.23 10.80 -4.30
CA VAL A 129 24.02 11.72 -3.18
C VAL A 129 24.73 11.16 -1.94
N PRO A 130 25.51 11.98 -1.20
CA PRO A 130 26.09 11.56 0.08
C PRO A 130 25.00 11.07 1.04
N ASN A 131 25.17 9.88 1.62
CA ASN A 131 24.17 9.17 2.45
C ASN A 131 22.84 8.86 1.74
N GLY A 132 22.80 8.99 0.41
CA GLY A 132 21.66 8.60 -0.40
C GLY A 132 21.74 7.13 -0.85
N PRO A 133 20.67 6.63 -1.48
CA PRO A 133 20.59 5.30 -2.05
C PRO A 133 21.79 4.93 -2.93
N GLY A 134 22.16 5.79 -3.89
CA GLY A 134 23.28 5.52 -4.79
C GLY A 134 22.94 4.54 -5.92
N ILE A 135 23.41 4.81 -7.13
CA ILE A 135 23.20 3.95 -8.30
C ILE A 135 23.55 2.46 -8.03
N PRO A 136 24.71 2.11 -7.45
CA PRO A 136 25.09 0.71 -7.25
C PRO A 136 24.13 -0.08 -6.34
N TYR A 137 23.52 0.58 -5.35
CA TYR A 137 22.60 -0.08 -4.43
C TYR A 137 21.17 -0.11 -4.98
N ALA A 138 20.76 0.97 -5.67
CA ALA A 138 19.47 1.01 -6.37
C ALA A 138 19.39 -0.02 -7.52
N PHE A 139 20.54 -0.44 -8.07
CA PHE A 139 20.60 -1.53 -9.05
C PHE A 139 19.96 -2.82 -8.54
N GLU A 140 20.15 -3.19 -7.26
CA GLU A 140 19.55 -4.41 -6.69
C GLU A 140 18.02 -4.34 -6.71
N TYR A 141 17.46 -3.15 -6.44
CA TYR A 141 16.02 -2.90 -6.49
C TYR A 141 15.51 -2.90 -7.93
N ALA A 142 16.27 -2.35 -8.88
CA ALA A 142 15.92 -2.39 -10.30
C ALA A 142 15.89 -3.82 -10.85
N ALA A 143 16.94 -4.60 -10.57
CA ALA A 143 17.01 -6.02 -10.93
C ALA A 143 15.86 -6.81 -10.30
N LYS A 144 15.51 -6.50 -9.05
CA LYS A 144 14.38 -7.15 -8.37
C LYS A 144 13.04 -6.84 -9.03
N CYS A 145 12.84 -5.62 -9.55
CA CYS A 145 11.62 -5.28 -10.29
C CYS A 145 11.46 -6.13 -11.55
N VAL A 146 12.55 -6.37 -12.28
CA VAL A 146 12.54 -7.21 -13.48
C VAL A 146 12.27 -8.67 -13.15
N ASP A 147 12.92 -9.22 -12.11
CA ASP A 147 12.65 -10.58 -11.58
C ASP A 147 11.16 -10.74 -11.21
N LEU A 148 10.59 -9.77 -10.50
CA LEU A 148 9.19 -9.80 -10.12
C LEU A 148 8.27 -9.74 -11.34
N ALA A 149 8.54 -8.86 -12.31
CA ALA A 149 7.72 -8.75 -13.52
C ALA A 149 7.70 -10.06 -14.31
N GLN A 150 8.86 -10.73 -14.45
CA GLN A 150 8.97 -12.02 -15.11
C GLN A 150 8.12 -13.09 -14.40
N LYS A 151 8.23 -13.18 -13.07
CA LYS A 151 7.44 -14.13 -12.26
C LYS A 151 5.95 -13.90 -12.36
N ILE A 152 5.53 -12.63 -12.24
CA ILE A 152 4.11 -12.25 -12.36
C ILE A 152 3.58 -12.61 -13.74
N GLN A 153 4.35 -12.36 -14.81
CA GLN A 153 3.96 -12.71 -16.17
C GLN A 153 3.91 -14.23 -16.39
N ALA A 154 4.76 -15.01 -15.71
CA ALA A 154 4.73 -16.46 -15.70
C ALA A 154 3.60 -17.05 -14.84
N GLY A 155 2.85 -16.23 -14.10
CA GLY A 155 1.83 -16.69 -13.16
C GLY A 155 2.40 -17.36 -11.91
N GLU A 156 3.67 -17.11 -11.61
CA GLU A 156 4.32 -17.64 -10.41
C GLU A 156 3.89 -16.85 -9.17
N ASP A 157 3.74 -17.57 -8.05
CA ASP A 157 3.57 -16.94 -6.75
C ASP A 157 4.80 -16.09 -6.43
N TRP A 158 4.56 -14.91 -5.87
CA TRP A 158 5.61 -14.01 -5.45
C TRP A 158 5.28 -13.40 -4.09
N GLU A 159 6.34 -13.12 -3.32
CA GLU A 159 6.26 -12.34 -2.09
C GLU A 159 7.50 -11.44 -2.03
N TYR A 160 7.30 -10.13 -1.87
CA TYR A 160 8.43 -9.19 -1.84
C TYR A 160 9.06 -9.10 -0.46
N MET A 161 8.33 -9.41 0.61
CA MET A 161 8.87 -9.33 1.95
C MET A 161 9.24 -10.71 2.48
N PRO A 162 10.46 -10.90 3.01
CA PRO A 162 10.67 -12.03 3.89
C PRO A 162 9.65 -12.01 5.03
N PRO A 163 9.36 -13.17 5.65
CA PRO A 163 8.55 -13.22 6.86
C PRO A 163 9.05 -12.20 7.89
N THR A 164 8.13 -11.61 8.63
CA THR A 164 8.48 -10.60 9.64
C THR A 164 9.39 -11.25 10.67
N LYS A 165 10.64 -10.80 10.74
CA LYS A 165 11.56 -11.25 11.79
C LYS A 165 11.38 -10.30 12.97
N PHE A 166 10.84 -10.81 14.08
CA PHE A 166 10.75 -10.08 15.36
C PHE A 166 12.07 -10.21 16.13
N ASN A 167 13.19 -9.97 15.45
CA ASN A 167 14.48 -9.79 16.08
C ASN A 167 14.77 -8.28 16.10
N LYS A 168 15.39 -7.76 17.17
CA LYS A 168 15.84 -6.37 17.25
C LYS A 168 17.06 -6.12 16.31
N GLY A 169 17.05 -6.71 15.11
CA GLY A 169 18.11 -6.64 14.14
C GLY A 169 17.92 -5.43 13.25
N VAL A 170 18.91 -4.53 13.31
CA VAL A 170 19.08 -3.33 12.48
C VAL A 170 18.81 -3.67 11.01
N PHE A 171 17.98 -2.83 10.37
CA PHE A 171 17.70 -2.87 8.93
C PHE A 171 18.94 -2.51 8.12
#